data_AF-X1A433-F1
#
_entry.id   AF-X1A433-F1
#
_cell.length_a   1.000
_cell.length_b   1.000
_cell.length_c   1.000
_cell.angle_alpha   90.00
_cell.angle_beta   90.00
_cell.angle_gamma   90.00
#
_symmetry.space_group_name_H-M   'P 1'
#
loop_
_entity.id
_entity.type
_entity.pdbx_description
1 polymer ?
#
loop_
_entity_poly.entity_id
_entity_poly.type
_entity_poly.pdbx_seq_one_letter_code
_entity_poly.pdbx_strand_id
1 'polypeptide(L)'
;MSEEYEKDEEEEYKPRGPPPTQTPPTPPPSIPPPSMPPPSIPPPQPPTSFEAPVYQPEPTIPGGPSQAEYNTVISQVQQKDNVIGQLQNQISEVNAQCADLNSQLLIKDNQITQLNSQINSFQTTIEGFQNQITQINNEKSQLMAQLPQLQNQLQQFQQENMNLQQQIGPLQAQIGKLQEEVTYKEKRIQELKEPKAVMPSSLAQGITSQSPTFGSSSPLPTSSSPSTVAPGIDAGFGSGRRICPNCGATGFAIKEVEDKSKILSYIPKPQYAKKSVCTKCGFEF
;
A
#
# COMPACT_ATOMS: atom_id res chain seq x y z
N MET A 1 -7.78 -45.97 -29.60
CA MET A 1 -6.59 -45.10 -29.73
C MET A 1 -6.57 -44.22 -28.50
N SER A 2 -5.69 -44.34 -27.52
CA SER A 2 -4.60 -45.27 -27.25
C SER A 2 -4.37 -45.15 -25.74
N GLU A 3 -4.55 -46.25 -25.03
CA GLU A 3 -3.97 -46.47 -23.71
C GLU A 3 -2.53 -46.91 -23.94
N GLU A 4 -1.54 -46.07 -23.59
CA GLU A 4 -0.14 -46.48 -23.37
C GLU A 4 0.70 -45.28 -22.91
N TYR A 5 1.73 -45.57 -22.11
CA TYR A 5 2.74 -44.68 -21.50
C TYR A 5 2.25 -43.92 -20.24
N GLU A 6 2.86 -44.01 -19.06
CA GLU A 6 4.18 -44.53 -18.70
C GLU A 6 4.19 -44.85 -17.20
N LYS A 7 4.88 -45.94 -16.90
CA LYS A 7 5.15 -46.53 -15.59
C LYS A 7 6.53 -46.03 -15.14
N ASP A 8 6.75 -46.05 -13.83
CA ASP A 8 8.04 -46.01 -13.13
C ASP A 8 8.70 -44.63 -12.96
N GLU A 9 8.59 -44.06 -11.76
CA GLU A 9 9.68 -43.32 -11.05
C GLU A 9 9.23 -42.99 -9.62
N GLU A 10 9.17 -44.02 -8.76
CA GLU A 10 9.29 -43.83 -7.31
C GLU A 10 10.77 -43.51 -7.00
N GLU A 11 11.17 -42.25 -7.15
CA GLU A 11 12.50 -41.80 -6.70
C GLU A 11 12.51 -41.50 -5.20
N GLU A 12 13.26 -42.36 -4.52
CA GLU A 12 13.67 -42.36 -3.12
C GLU A 12 14.15 -40.98 -2.61
N TYR A 13 13.33 -40.35 -1.77
CA TYR A 13 13.68 -39.11 -1.05
C TYR A 13 14.79 -39.38 -0.02
N LYS A 14 16.05 -39.14 -0.39
CA LYS A 14 17.19 -39.13 0.55
C LYS A 14 17.29 -37.78 1.26
N PRO A 15 17.24 -37.72 2.61
CA PRO A 15 17.45 -36.47 3.33
C PRO A 15 18.91 -36.02 3.19
N ARG A 16 19.12 -34.75 2.84
CA ARG A 16 20.43 -34.09 2.85
C ARG A 16 21.04 -34.20 4.25
N GLY A 17 22.21 -34.84 4.33
CA GLY A 17 22.98 -34.95 5.58
C GLY A 17 23.43 -33.58 6.12
N PRO A 18 23.76 -33.50 7.42
CA PRO A 18 24.14 -32.25 8.08
C PRO A 18 25.42 -31.64 7.45
N PRO A 19 25.59 -30.31 7.50
CA PRO A 19 26.75 -29.64 6.94
C PRO A 19 28.04 -30.07 7.65
N PRO A 20 29.19 -30.10 6.96
CA PRO A 20 30.46 -30.51 7.56
C PRO A 20 30.86 -29.50 8.65
N THR A 21 31.13 -30.02 9.84
CA THR A 21 31.73 -29.28 10.94
C THR A 21 33.16 -28.88 10.57
N GLN A 22 33.42 -27.57 10.48
CA GLN A 22 34.77 -27.03 10.32
C GLN A 22 35.61 -27.37 11.56
N THR A 23 36.67 -28.15 11.39
CA THR A 23 37.70 -28.33 12.41
C THR A 23 38.54 -27.06 12.55
N PRO A 24 38.92 -26.64 13.77
CA PRO A 24 39.72 -25.44 13.98
C PRO A 24 41.12 -25.58 13.37
N PRO A 25 41.76 -24.46 12.97
CA PRO A 25 43.08 -24.49 12.34
C PRO A 25 44.15 -24.91 13.34
N THR A 26 45.02 -25.84 12.93
CA THR A 26 46.21 -26.25 13.68
C THR A 26 47.20 -25.08 13.82
N PRO A 27 47.83 -24.89 14.98
CA PRO A 27 48.83 -23.83 15.16
C PRO A 27 50.09 -24.09 14.32
N PRO A 28 50.83 -23.03 13.93
CA PRO A 28 52.04 -23.17 13.12
C PRO A 28 53.16 -23.86 13.90
N PRO A 29 54.10 -24.53 13.20
CA PRO A 29 55.24 -25.18 13.85
C PRO A 29 56.18 -24.13 14.46
N SER A 30 56.55 -24.34 15.72
CA SER A 30 57.51 -23.52 16.46
C SER A 30 58.91 -23.63 15.82
N ILE A 31 59.42 -22.51 15.32
CA ILE A 31 60.80 -22.37 14.84
C ILE A 31 61.72 -22.31 16.07
N PRO A 32 62.73 -23.18 16.21
CA PRO A 32 63.69 -23.10 17.31
C PRO A 32 64.58 -21.85 17.16
N PRO A 33 65.02 -21.23 18.28
CA PRO A 33 65.85 -20.02 18.24
C PRO A 33 67.25 -20.28 17.66
N PRO A 34 67.93 -19.25 17.14
CA PRO A 34 69.25 -19.38 16.56
C PRO A 34 70.28 -19.80 17.62
N SER A 35 71.07 -20.83 17.31
CA SER A 35 72.16 -21.30 18.15
C SER A 35 73.29 -20.26 18.24
N MET A 36 73.72 -19.95 19.46
CA MET A 36 74.87 -19.07 19.73
C MET A 36 76.16 -19.65 19.14
N PRO A 37 77.10 -18.80 18.67
CA PRO A 37 78.41 -19.28 18.26
C PRO A 37 79.24 -19.74 19.49
N PRO A 38 80.08 -20.80 19.35
CA PRO A 38 80.94 -21.28 20.44
C PRO A 38 82.09 -20.30 20.73
N PRO A 39 82.73 -20.40 21.92
CA PRO A 39 83.78 -19.47 22.33
C PRO A 39 85.10 -19.68 21.56
N SER A 40 85.79 -18.56 21.28
CA SER A 40 87.11 -18.52 20.66
C SER A 40 88.16 -19.23 21.52
N ILE A 41 88.76 -20.29 20.97
CA ILE A 41 89.95 -20.96 21.54
C ILE A 41 91.20 -20.17 21.09
N PRO A 42 92.17 -19.87 21.97
CA PRO A 42 93.39 -19.17 21.60
C PRO A 42 94.30 -20.06 20.74
N PRO A 43 95.13 -19.47 19.84
CA PRO A 43 95.98 -20.26 18.95
C PRO A 43 97.10 -20.97 19.74
N PRO A 44 97.41 -22.24 19.44
CA PRO A 44 98.61 -22.89 19.98
C PRO A 44 99.88 -22.35 19.31
N GLN A 45 100.93 -22.20 20.11
CA GLN A 45 102.27 -21.75 19.68
C GLN A 45 102.95 -22.78 18.77
N PRO A 46 103.87 -22.35 17.88
CA PRO A 46 104.52 -23.25 16.93
C PRO A 46 105.63 -24.07 17.63
N PRO A 47 105.72 -25.39 17.38
CA PRO A 47 106.95 -26.11 17.66
C PRO A 47 107.93 -25.92 16.51
N THR A 48 109.10 -25.39 16.86
CA THR A 48 110.34 -25.46 16.10
C THR A 48 110.89 -26.89 16.13
N SER A 49 110.98 -27.55 14.98
CA SER A 49 112.14 -28.37 14.58
C SER A 49 111.86 -29.06 13.25
N PHE A 50 112.84 -28.94 12.37
CA PHE A 50 112.92 -29.53 11.04
C PHE A 50 112.97 -31.05 11.11
N GLU A 51 112.19 -31.73 10.27
CA GLU A 51 112.67 -32.93 9.59
C GLU A 51 111.92 -33.14 8.27
N ALA A 52 112.67 -33.22 7.17
CA ALA A 52 112.14 -33.39 5.83
C ALA A 52 111.78 -34.86 5.57
N PRO A 53 110.53 -35.19 5.18
CA PRO A 53 110.23 -36.52 4.69
C PRO A 53 110.50 -36.61 3.19
N VAL A 54 111.12 -37.72 2.84
CA VAL A 54 111.52 -38.20 1.53
C VAL A 54 110.34 -38.26 0.55
N TYR A 55 110.53 -37.69 -0.64
CA TYR A 55 109.64 -37.79 -1.79
C TYR A 55 109.46 -39.27 -2.20
N GLN A 56 108.24 -39.79 -2.12
CA GLN A 56 107.81 -40.95 -2.90
C GLN A 56 106.92 -40.45 -4.05
N PRO A 57 107.09 -40.94 -5.29
CA PRO A 57 106.14 -40.63 -6.36
C PRO A 57 104.82 -41.37 -6.08
N GLU A 58 103.77 -40.59 -5.77
CA GLU A 58 102.40 -41.10 -5.60
C GLU A 58 101.83 -41.68 -6.91
N PRO A 59 100.93 -42.68 -6.81
CA PRO A 59 100.24 -43.27 -7.95
C PRO A 59 99.35 -42.24 -8.64
N THR A 60 99.28 -42.32 -9.98
CA THR A 60 98.47 -41.44 -10.82
C THR A 60 97.00 -41.56 -10.42
N ILE A 61 96.50 -40.55 -9.70
CA ILE A 61 95.09 -40.42 -9.33
C ILE A 61 94.28 -40.33 -10.65
N PRO A 62 93.18 -41.10 -10.82
CA PRO A 62 92.28 -40.93 -11.96
C PRO A 62 91.84 -39.47 -12.00
N GLY A 63 92.12 -38.79 -13.12
CA GLY A 63 91.88 -37.35 -13.25
C GLY A 63 90.48 -36.97 -12.77
N GLY A 64 90.42 -36.09 -11.78
CA GLY A 64 89.17 -35.43 -11.40
C GLY A 64 88.56 -34.71 -12.61
N PRO A 65 87.25 -34.35 -12.53
CA PRO A 65 86.57 -33.71 -13.65
C PRO A 65 87.37 -32.52 -14.15
N SER A 66 87.50 -32.41 -15.47
CA SER A 66 88.28 -31.36 -16.09
C SER A 66 87.67 -29.99 -15.77
N GLN A 67 88.49 -28.93 -15.75
CA GLN A 67 88.02 -27.54 -15.54
C GLN A 67 86.85 -27.16 -16.48
N ALA A 68 86.81 -27.75 -17.68
CA ALA A 68 85.74 -27.53 -18.65
C ALA A 68 84.40 -28.17 -18.22
N GLU A 69 84.43 -29.35 -17.59
CA GLU A 69 83.24 -30.01 -17.05
C GLU A 69 82.68 -29.22 -15.86
N TYR A 70 83.54 -28.70 -15.00
CA TYR A 70 83.13 -27.83 -13.88
C TYR A 70 82.44 -26.55 -14.36
N ASN A 71 83.02 -25.86 -15.35
CA ASN A 71 82.43 -24.66 -15.95
C ASN A 71 81.08 -24.95 -16.63
N THR A 72 80.94 -26.13 -17.24
CA THR A 72 79.68 -26.58 -17.86
C THR A 72 78.60 -26.78 -16.79
N VAL A 73 78.93 -27.45 -15.68
CA VAL A 73 77.99 -27.64 -14.56
C VAL A 73 77.58 -26.30 -13.95
N ILE A 74 78.51 -25.35 -13.76
CA ILE A 74 78.17 -24.00 -13.28
C ILE A 74 77.18 -23.30 -14.20
N SER A 75 77.40 -23.35 -15.52
CA SER A 75 76.50 -22.75 -16.49
C SER A 75 75.09 -23.38 -16.43
N GLN A 76 75.01 -24.70 -16.27
CA GLN A 76 73.73 -25.40 -16.09
C GLN A 76 73.02 -25.01 -14.79
N VAL A 77 73.76 -24.84 -13.69
CA VAL A 77 73.20 -24.37 -12.40
C VAL A 77 72.64 -22.96 -12.56
N GLN A 78 73.40 -22.04 -13.15
CA GLN A 78 72.93 -20.68 -13.42
C GLN A 78 71.69 -20.66 -14.30
N GLN A 79 71.61 -21.52 -15.32
CA GLN A 79 70.42 -21.62 -16.17
C GLN A 79 69.22 -22.13 -15.37
N LYS A 80 69.41 -23.16 -14.53
CA LYS A 80 68.35 -23.69 -13.65
C LYS A 80 67.89 -22.65 -12.63
N ASP A 81 68.79 -21.88 -12.03
CA ASP A 81 68.45 -20.81 -11.08
C ASP A 81 67.61 -19.72 -11.73
N ASN A 82 67.94 -19.33 -12.97
CA ASN A 82 67.11 -18.41 -13.75
C ASN A 82 65.70 -18.97 -14.01
N VAL A 83 65.60 -20.25 -14.39
CA VAL A 83 64.29 -20.91 -14.60
C VAL A 83 63.50 -20.99 -13.28
N ILE A 84 64.15 -21.30 -12.16
CA ILE A 84 63.52 -21.32 -10.84
C ILE A 84 62.97 -19.93 -10.50
N GLY A 85 63.75 -18.86 -10.73
CA GLY A 85 63.28 -17.49 -10.51
C GLY A 85 62.08 -17.13 -11.37
N GLN A 86 62.07 -17.54 -12.65
CA GLN A 86 60.92 -17.34 -13.54
C GLN A 86 59.67 -18.09 -13.06
N LEU A 87 59.82 -19.36 -12.67
CA LEU A 87 58.71 -20.16 -12.14
C LEU A 87 58.18 -19.60 -10.82
N GLN A 88 59.04 -19.11 -9.93
CA GLN A 88 58.62 -18.44 -8.70
C GLN A 88 57.79 -17.19 -8.97
N ASN A 89 58.19 -16.38 -9.95
CA ASN A 89 57.41 -15.21 -10.37
C ASN A 89 56.04 -15.61 -10.93
N GLN A 90 55.98 -16.65 -11.79
CA GLN A 90 54.72 -17.17 -12.31
C GLN A 90 53.80 -17.70 -11.21
N ILE A 91 54.35 -18.44 -10.23
CA ILE A 91 53.59 -18.92 -9.07
C ILE A 91 53.02 -17.74 -8.27
N SER A 92 53.81 -16.69 -8.05
CA SER A 92 53.36 -15.49 -7.36
C SER A 92 52.21 -14.80 -8.09
N GLU A 93 52.31 -14.67 -9.42
CA GLU A 93 51.26 -14.08 -10.25
C GLU A 93 49.97 -14.90 -10.23
N VAL A 94 50.07 -16.23 -10.40
CA VAL A 94 48.90 -17.13 -10.33
C VAL A 94 48.26 -17.09 -8.95
N ASN A 95 49.05 -17.05 -7.87
CA ASN A 95 48.51 -16.90 -6.52
C ASN A 95 47.75 -15.59 -6.33
N ALA A 96 48.25 -14.48 -6.88
CA ALA A 96 47.56 -13.20 -6.86
C ALA A 96 46.23 -13.25 -7.64
N GLN A 97 46.23 -13.88 -8.82
CA GLN A 97 45.00 -14.08 -9.62
C GLN A 97 43.98 -14.95 -8.90
N CYS A 98 44.42 -16.04 -8.25
CA CYS A 98 43.55 -16.90 -7.44
C CYS A 98 42.92 -16.14 -6.27
N ALA A 99 43.69 -15.29 -5.58
CA ALA A 99 43.19 -14.48 -4.49
C ALA A 99 42.13 -13.45 -4.97
N ASP A 100 42.38 -12.81 -6.11
CA ASP A 100 41.44 -11.86 -6.72
C ASP A 100 40.14 -12.56 -7.14
N LEU A 101 40.23 -13.67 -7.88
CA LEU A 101 39.07 -14.47 -8.28
C LEU A 101 38.25 -14.95 -7.08
N ASN A 102 38.91 -15.38 -6.00
CA ASN A 102 38.23 -15.78 -4.78
C ASN A 102 37.49 -14.61 -4.11
N SER A 103 38.06 -13.40 -4.13
CA SER A 103 37.39 -12.19 -3.66
C SER A 103 36.16 -11.86 -4.52
N GLN A 104 36.28 -11.95 -5.84
CA GLN A 104 35.17 -11.74 -6.77
C GLN A 104 34.04 -12.75 -6.55
N LEU A 105 34.36 -14.03 -6.36
CA LEU A 105 33.37 -15.07 -6.04
C LEU A 105 32.60 -14.74 -4.77
N LEU A 106 33.30 -14.35 -3.70
CA LEU A 106 32.65 -13.95 -2.44
C LEU A 106 31.69 -12.77 -2.64
N ILE A 107 32.07 -11.77 -3.45
CA ILE A 107 31.20 -10.63 -3.75
C ILE A 107 29.95 -11.10 -4.51
N LYS A 108 30.13 -11.98 -5.50
CA LYS A 108 29.01 -12.54 -6.28
C LYS A 108 28.07 -13.39 -5.43
N ASP A 109 28.58 -14.21 -4.53
CA ASP A 109 27.76 -15.01 -3.61
C ASP A 109 26.93 -14.14 -2.67
N ASN A 110 27.51 -13.04 -2.17
CA ASN A 110 26.77 -12.06 -1.38
C ASN A 110 25.67 -11.37 -2.20
N GLN A 111 25.96 -11.01 -3.46
CA GLN A 111 24.96 -10.43 -4.36
C GLN A 111 23.80 -11.41 -4.63
N ILE A 112 24.11 -12.69 -4.88
CA ILE A 112 23.11 -13.75 -5.08
C ILE A 112 22.23 -13.89 -3.84
N THR A 113 22.84 -13.91 -2.65
CA THR A 113 22.11 -14.02 -1.38
C THR A 113 21.16 -12.84 -1.17
N GLN A 114 21.61 -11.62 -1.48
CA GLN A 114 20.79 -10.41 -1.38
C GLN A 114 19.63 -10.44 -2.37
N LEU A 115 19.88 -10.80 -3.63
CA LEU A 115 18.85 -10.90 -4.66
C LEU A 115 17.81 -11.97 -4.31
N ASN A 116 18.23 -13.13 -3.80
CA ASN A 116 17.30 -14.16 -3.32
C ASN A 116 16.41 -13.66 -2.17
N SER A 117 16.98 -12.87 -1.25
CA SER A 117 16.20 -12.26 -0.17
C SER A 117 15.16 -11.26 -0.70
N GLN A 118 15.52 -10.48 -1.72
CA GLN A 118 14.58 -9.56 -2.37
C GLN A 118 13.47 -10.31 -3.11
N ILE A 119 13.80 -11.40 -3.82
CA ILE A 119 12.82 -12.26 -4.50
C ILE A 119 11.79 -12.78 -3.49
N ASN A 120 12.23 -13.32 -2.35
CA ASN A 120 11.33 -13.83 -1.31
C ASN A 120 10.42 -12.72 -0.72
N SER A 121 10.97 -11.52 -0.54
CA SER A 121 10.20 -10.34 -0.10
C SER A 121 9.13 -9.94 -1.12
N PHE A 122 9.47 -9.96 -2.41
CA PHE A 122 8.50 -9.66 -3.47
C PHE A 122 7.43 -10.74 -3.60
N GLN A 123 7.79 -12.02 -3.47
CA GLN A 123 6.83 -13.13 -3.44
C GLN A 123 5.81 -12.96 -2.30
N THR A 124 6.28 -12.66 -1.08
CA THR A 124 5.42 -12.40 0.07
C THR A 124 4.48 -11.22 -0.18
N THR A 125 4.99 -10.15 -0.81
CA THR A 125 4.19 -8.96 -1.15
C THR A 125 3.12 -9.30 -2.19
N ILE A 126 3.46 -10.09 -3.21
CA ILE A 126 2.54 -10.54 -4.26
C ILE A 126 1.42 -11.40 -3.67
N GLU A 127 1.73 -12.32 -2.76
CA GLU A 127 0.73 -13.10 -2.03
C GLU A 127 -0.21 -12.20 -1.21
N GLY A 128 0.36 -11.20 -0.53
CA GLY A 128 -0.41 -10.19 0.20
C GLY A 128 -1.42 -9.46 -0.70
N PHE A 129 -0.99 -9.00 -1.88
CA PHE A 129 -1.89 -8.34 -2.83
C PHE A 129 -2.94 -9.28 -3.42
N GLN A 130 -2.60 -10.55 -3.68
CA GLN A 130 -3.59 -11.53 -4.16
C GLN A 130 -4.71 -11.78 -3.13
N ASN A 131 -4.36 -11.84 -1.85
CA ASN A 131 -5.34 -11.97 -0.77
C ASN A 131 -6.26 -10.75 -0.68
N GLN A 132 -5.70 -9.53 -0.81
CA GLN A 132 -6.49 -8.30 -0.82
C GLN A 132 -7.44 -8.24 -2.02
N ILE A 133 -6.97 -8.61 -3.22
CA ILE A 133 -7.80 -8.68 -4.42
C ILE A 133 -8.97 -9.65 -4.21
N THR A 134 -8.70 -10.82 -3.62
CA THR A 134 -9.74 -11.82 -3.32
C THR A 134 -10.77 -11.27 -2.35
N GLN A 135 -10.34 -10.60 -1.28
CA GLN A 135 -11.24 -9.97 -0.31
C GLN A 135 -12.13 -8.92 -0.96
N ILE A 136 -11.55 -7.99 -1.72
CA ILE A 136 -12.29 -6.93 -2.40
C ILE A 136 -13.30 -7.51 -3.42
N ASN A 137 -12.92 -8.56 -4.14
CA ASN A 137 -13.84 -9.23 -5.06
C ASN A 137 -15.02 -9.88 -4.34
N ASN A 138 -14.78 -10.49 -3.18
CA ASN A 138 -15.85 -11.06 -2.36
C ASN A 138 -16.81 -9.98 -1.84
N GLU A 139 -16.28 -8.87 -1.31
CA GLU A 139 -17.08 -7.72 -0.86
C GLU A 139 -17.89 -7.11 -2.01
N LYS A 140 -17.27 -6.95 -3.18
CA LYS A 140 -17.95 -6.48 -4.40
C LYS A 140 -19.09 -7.41 -4.77
N SER A 141 -18.88 -8.73 -4.75
CA SER A 141 -19.93 -9.70 -5.06
C SER A 141 -21.09 -9.64 -4.07
N GLN A 142 -20.80 -9.46 -2.77
CA GLN A 142 -21.83 -9.30 -1.75
C GLN A 142 -22.65 -8.03 -1.96
N LEU A 143 -22.00 -6.90 -2.23
CA LEU A 143 -22.67 -5.63 -2.50
C LEU A 143 -23.53 -5.71 -3.78
N MET A 144 -23.01 -6.33 -4.84
CA MET A 144 -23.77 -6.56 -6.07
C MET A 144 -25.00 -7.44 -5.85
N ALA A 145 -24.93 -8.41 -4.93
CA ALA A 145 -26.09 -9.24 -4.56
C ALA A 145 -27.13 -8.50 -3.70
N GLN A 146 -26.70 -7.55 -2.85
CA GLN A 146 -27.60 -6.76 -2.00
C GLN A 146 -28.37 -5.69 -2.80
N LEU A 147 -27.77 -5.13 -3.84
CA LEU A 147 -28.37 -4.06 -4.64
C LEU A 147 -29.77 -4.39 -5.21
N PRO A 148 -30.01 -5.53 -5.88
CA PRO A 148 -31.34 -5.89 -6.36
C PRO A 148 -32.33 -6.16 -5.22
N GLN A 149 -31.89 -6.69 -4.09
CA GLN A 149 -32.76 -6.91 -2.92
C GLN A 149 -33.28 -5.58 -2.37
N LEU A 150 -32.38 -4.60 -2.21
CA LEU A 150 -32.76 -3.27 -1.74
C LEU A 150 -33.63 -2.53 -2.75
N GLN A 151 -33.38 -2.71 -4.06
CA GLN A 151 -34.22 -2.16 -5.11
C GLN A 151 -35.63 -2.75 -5.09
N ASN A 152 -35.77 -4.05 -4.83
CA ASN A 152 -37.07 -4.70 -4.70
C ASN A 152 -37.83 -4.22 -3.46
N GLN A 153 -37.15 -4.09 -2.31
CA GLN A 153 -37.74 -3.51 -1.10
C GLN A 153 -38.23 -2.07 -1.33
N LEU A 154 -37.44 -1.26 -2.03
CA LEU A 154 -37.82 0.11 -2.38
C LEU A 154 -39.10 0.13 -3.23
N GLN A 155 -39.20 -0.75 -4.24
CA GLN A 155 -40.38 -0.87 -5.08
C GLN A 155 -41.61 -1.32 -4.27
N GLN A 156 -41.43 -2.26 -3.33
CA GLN A 156 -42.48 -2.73 -2.44
C GLN A 156 -43.02 -1.59 -1.56
N PHE A 157 -42.14 -0.83 -0.91
CA PHE A 157 -42.55 0.31 -0.08
C PHE A 157 -43.20 1.43 -0.89
N GLN A 158 -42.75 1.68 -2.13
CA GLN A 158 -43.42 2.63 -3.02
C GLN A 158 -44.85 2.18 -3.35
N GLN A 159 -45.05 0.89 -3.63
CA GLN A 159 -46.37 0.34 -3.91
C GLN A 159 -47.30 0.41 -2.69
N GLU A 160 -46.79 0.10 -1.51
CA GLU A 160 -47.53 0.21 -0.25
C GLU A 160 -47.93 1.66 0.03
N ASN A 161 -47.01 2.60 -0.15
CA ASN A 161 -47.29 4.02 0.03
C ASN A 161 -48.37 4.52 -0.94
N MET A 162 -48.29 4.14 -2.22
CA MET A 162 -49.35 4.45 -3.20
C MET A 162 -50.70 3.85 -2.80
N ASN A 163 -50.72 2.64 -2.25
CA ASN A 163 -51.95 2.00 -1.78
C ASN A 163 -52.55 2.77 -0.59
N LEU A 164 -51.74 3.07 0.42
CA LEU A 164 -52.16 3.87 1.57
C LEU A 164 -52.67 5.25 1.14
N GLN A 165 -51.98 5.90 0.22
CA GLN A 165 -52.39 7.20 -0.31
C GLN A 165 -53.74 7.14 -1.04
N GLN A 166 -54.01 6.04 -1.78
CA GLN A 166 -55.32 5.80 -2.39
C GLN A 166 -56.43 5.55 -1.36
N GLN A 167 -56.13 4.96 -0.20
CA GLN A 167 -57.11 4.73 0.87
C GLN A 167 -57.51 6.02 1.61
N ILE A 168 -56.65 7.04 1.65
CA ILE A 168 -56.91 8.30 2.36
C ILE A 168 -58.18 8.99 1.84
N GLY A 169 -58.36 9.09 0.52
CA GLY A 169 -59.50 9.80 -0.08
C GLY A 169 -60.87 9.20 0.30
N PRO A 170 -61.10 7.89 0.09
CA PRO A 170 -62.33 7.22 0.51
C PRO A 170 -62.61 7.36 2.01
N LEU A 171 -61.60 7.22 2.87
CA LEU A 171 -61.75 7.39 4.31
C LEU A 171 -62.12 8.82 4.68
N GLN A 172 -61.50 9.83 4.07
CA GLN A 172 -61.87 11.23 4.25
C GLN A 172 -63.32 11.50 3.81
N ALA A 173 -63.75 10.92 2.69
CA ALA A 173 -65.14 11.03 2.24
C ALA A 173 -66.12 10.35 3.20
N GLN A 174 -65.76 9.20 3.77
CA GLN A 174 -66.57 8.52 4.77
C GLN A 174 -66.68 9.35 6.07
N ILE A 175 -65.59 9.97 6.51
CA ILE A 175 -65.59 10.90 7.64
C ILE A 175 -66.56 12.07 7.37
N GLY A 176 -66.51 12.67 6.19
CA GLY A 176 -67.43 13.75 5.81
C GLY A 176 -68.90 13.34 5.86
N LYS A 177 -69.26 12.17 5.31
CA LYS A 177 -70.63 11.63 5.36
C LYS A 177 -71.11 11.41 6.80
N LEU A 178 -70.27 10.83 7.65
CA LEU A 178 -70.62 10.59 9.05
C LEU A 178 -70.77 11.91 9.82
N GLN A 179 -69.96 12.92 9.53
CA GLN A 179 -70.12 14.27 10.10
C GLN A 179 -71.45 14.89 9.70
N GLU A 180 -71.83 14.83 8.42
CA GLU A 180 -73.15 15.30 7.95
C GLU A 180 -74.29 14.57 8.67
N GLU A 181 -74.22 13.24 8.80
CA GLU A 181 -75.22 12.46 9.50
C GLU A 181 -75.35 12.84 10.99
N VAL A 182 -74.21 13.08 11.66
CA VAL A 182 -74.19 13.55 13.06
C VAL A 182 -74.88 14.91 13.16
N THR A 183 -74.53 15.88 12.32
CA THR A 183 -75.18 17.22 12.35
C THR A 183 -76.68 17.15 12.09
N TYR A 184 -77.12 16.28 11.16
CA TYR A 184 -78.53 16.05 10.91
C TYR A 184 -79.25 15.48 12.14
N LYS A 185 -78.68 14.45 12.79
CA LYS A 185 -79.24 13.85 14.00
C LYS A 185 -79.28 14.85 15.16
N GLU A 186 -78.25 15.67 15.33
CA GLU A 186 -78.22 16.74 16.34
C GLU A 186 -79.35 17.75 16.13
N LYS A 187 -79.54 18.23 14.90
CA LYS A 187 -80.66 19.12 14.56
C LYS A 187 -82.00 18.49 14.89
N ARG A 188 -82.20 17.22 14.53
CA ARG A 188 -83.44 16.48 14.81
C ARG A 188 -83.67 16.27 16.31
N ILE A 189 -82.62 16.04 17.09
CA ILE A 189 -82.70 16.00 18.56
C ILE A 189 -83.13 17.37 19.09
N GLN A 190 -82.62 18.46 18.54
CA GLN A 190 -82.99 19.81 18.96
C GLN A 190 -84.46 20.13 18.63
N GLU A 191 -84.93 19.80 17.42
CA GLU A 191 -86.34 19.93 17.02
C GLU A 191 -87.28 19.10 17.93
N LEU A 192 -86.86 17.89 18.34
CA LEU A 192 -87.65 17.04 19.24
C LEU A 192 -87.63 17.51 20.70
N LYS A 193 -86.60 18.25 21.11
CA LYS A 193 -86.49 18.85 22.45
C LYS A 193 -87.29 20.14 22.56
N GLU A 194 -87.51 20.86 21.46
CA GLU A 194 -88.43 21.99 21.46
C GLU A 194 -89.87 21.51 21.68
N PRO A 195 -90.60 22.07 22.66
CA PRO A 195 -91.97 21.67 22.93
C PRO A 195 -92.85 22.00 21.70
N LYS A 196 -93.49 20.97 21.15
CA LYS A 196 -94.41 21.07 20.00
C LYS A 196 -95.58 21.99 20.34
N ALA A 197 -95.45 23.28 20.04
CA ALA A 197 -96.54 24.25 20.18
C ALA A 197 -97.67 23.85 19.22
N VAL A 198 -98.82 23.50 19.77
CA VAL A 198 -100.03 23.22 19.01
C VAL A 198 -100.70 24.56 18.66
N MET A 199 -100.74 24.87 17.35
CA MET A 199 -101.57 25.86 16.62
C MET A 199 -101.27 27.38 16.77
N PRO A 200 -101.17 28.13 15.63
CA PRO A 200 -101.20 29.59 15.62
C PRO A 200 -102.63 30.11 15.44
N SER A 201 -103.07 31.01 16.32
CA SER A 201 -104.29 31.80 16.12
C SER A 201 -103.95 33.05 15.32
N SER A 202 -104.67 33.26 14.22
CA SER A 202 -104.50 34.35 13.26
C SER A 202 -105.27 35.58 13.73
N LEU A 203 -104.61 36.68 14.14
CA LEU A 203 -105.16 38.05 14.08
C LEU A 203 -104.14 39.12 14.55
N ALA A 204 -103.63 39.95 13.62
CA ALA A 204 -103.44 41.40 13.78
C ALA A 204 -102.63 42.01 12.61
N GLN A 205 -103.36 42.69 11.73
CA GLN A 205 -102.88 43.74 10.79
C GLN A 205 -102.19 44.86 11.62
N GLY A 206 -101.20 45.66 11.21
CA GLY A 206 -100.75 46.16 9.90
C GLY A 206 -101.00 47.67 9.83
N ILE A 207 -99.99 48.56 9.97
CA ILE A 207 -100.06 49.99 9.53
C ILE A 207 -98.67 50.67 9.36
N THR A 208 -98.43 51.22 8.15
CA THR A 208 -97.73 52.49 7.74
C THR A 208 -96.30 52.83 8.26
N SER A 209 -95.25 52.92 7.42
CA SER A 209 -94.84 53.93 6.41
C SER A 209 -94.04 55.13 6.97
N GLN A 210 -92.73 55.23 6.60
CA GLN A 210 -92.06 56.38 5.92
C GLN A 210 -90.51 56.41 6.07
N SER A 211 -89.84 56.66 4.95
CA SER A 211 -88.43 57.08 4.74
C SER A 211 -88.31 58.64 4.82
N PRO A 212 -87.14 59.36 4.83
CA PRO A 212 -85.99 59.15 3.91
C PRO A 212 -84.55 59.61 4.32
N THR A 213 -83.58 59.21 3.47
CA THR A 213 -82.35 59.91 2.96
C THR A 213 -81.17 60.34 3.87
N PHE A 214 -79.93 59.93 3.53
CA PHE A 214 -78.85 60.70 2.83
C PHE A 214 -77.41 60.16 3.07
N GLY A 215 -76.55 60.24 2.03
CA GLY A 215 -75.06 60.24 2.10
C GLY A 215 -74.37 58.95 1.62
N SER A 216 -73.91 58.83 0.36
CA SER A 216 -72.57 59.22 -0.17
C SER A 216 -71.41 58.60 0.65
N SER A 217 -70.45 57.82 0.13
CA SER A 217 -69.71 57.89 -1.14
C SER A 217 -68.79 56.66 -1.29
N SER A 218 -68.60 56.15 -2.53
CA SER A 218 -67.40 55.38 -2.93
C SER A 218 -66.22 56.34 -3.21
N PRO A 219 -64.95 55.90 -3.20
CA PRO A 219 -64.40 55.30 -4.42
C PRO A 219 -63.41 54.11 -4.24
N LEU A 220 -63.45 53.25 -5.27
CA LEU A 220 -62.44 52.44 -5.98
C LEU A 220 -61.24 51.72 -5.31
N PRO A 221 -60.75 50.63 -5.97
CA PRO A 221 -59.83 49.63 -5.43
C PRO A 221 -58.37 49.90 -5.79
N THR A 222 -57.45 49.32 -5.04
CA THR A 222 -56.05 49.23 -5.45
C THR A 222 -55.47 47.84 -5.17
N SER A 223 -55.03 47.24 -6.27
CA SER A 223 -54.14 46.09 -6.43
C SER A 223 -53.02 45.96 -5.40
N SER A 224 -52.70 44.73 -5.00
CA SER A 224 -51.30 44.21 -5.07
C SER A 224 -51.20 42.74 -4.62
N SER A 225 -50.67 41.91 -5.51
CA SER A 225 -49.86 40.73 -5.20
C SER A 225 -48.58 40.86 -6.05
N PRO A 226 -47.59 39.98 -5.89
CA PRO A 226 -46.65 39.87 -4.79
C PRO A 226 -45.24 40.31 -5.25
N SER A 227 -44.33 40.67 -4.35
CA SER A 227 -42.92 40.83 -4.70
C SER A 227 -42.01 40.50 -3.53
N THR A 228 -41.44 39.29 -3.63
CA THR A 228 -40.00 39.00 -3.51
C THR A 228 -39.18 39.96 -2.64
N VAL A 229 -38.89 39.54 -1.41
CA VAL A 229 -37.83 40.13 -0.60
C VAL A 229 -36.57 39.30 -0.76
N ALA A 230 -35.63 39.82 -1.53
CA ALA A 230 -34.23 39.40 -1.52
C ALA A 230 -33.49 40.21 -0.43
N PRO A 231 -32.60 39.61 0.38
CA PRO A 231 -31.86 40.32 1.40
C PRO A 231 -30.67 41.12 0.83
N GLY A 232 -30.43 42.27 1.47
CA GLY A 232 -29.38 43.22 1.17
C GLY A 232 -27.96 42.68 1.28
N ILE A 233 -27.13 43.29 0.45
CA ILE A 233 -25.68 43.22 0.38
C ILE A 233 -25.09 44.13 1.48
N ASP A 234 -24.22 43.57 2.33
CA ASP A 234 -23.23 44.34 3.09
C ASP A 234 -21.87 43.66 2.93
N ALA A 235 -20.88 44.48 2.62
CA ALA A 235 -19.56 44.13 2.14
C ALA A 235 -18.57 44.10 3.30
N GLY A 236 -18.11 42.90 3.66
CA GLY A 236 -16.98 42.66 4.55
C GLY A 236 -15.97 41.73 3.90
N PHE A 237 -14.74 42.18 3.78
CA PHE A 237 -13.59 41.56 3.09
C PHE A 237 -13.38 40.07 3.43
N GLY A 238 -13.10 39.26 2.39
CA GLY A 238 -12.39 37.99 2.50
C GLY A 238 -13.13 36.76 1.97
N SER A 239 -12.78 36.32 0.75
CA SER A 239 -13.16 35.04 0.12
C SER A 239 -14.61 34.95 -0.36
N GLY A 240 -14.80 34.99 -1.69
CA GLY A 240 -16.12 34.93 -2.35
C GLY A 240 -17.05 33.86 -1.75
N ARG A 241 -18.27 34.29 -1.39
CA ARG A 241 -19.30 33.47 -0.74
C ARG A 241 -19.71 32.32 -1.68
N ARG A 242 -19.01 31.18 -1.58
CA ARG A 242 -19.38 29.94 -2.28
C ARG A 242 -20.77 29.51 -1.78
N ILE A 243 -21.58 28.97 -2.68
CA ILE A 243 -22.93 28.47 -2.42
C ILE A 243 -23.00 27.03 -2.93
N CYS A 244 -23.46 26.11 -2.10
CA CYS A 244 -23.66 24.73 -2.52
C CYS A 244 -24.83 24.66 -3.51
N PRO A 245 -24.63 24.14 -4.74
CA PRO A 245 -25.69 24.06 -5.76
C PRO A 245 -26.80 23.06 -5.42
N ASN A 246 -26.56 22.14 -4.47
CA ASN A 246 -27.55 21.13 -4.08
C ASN A 246 -28.47 21.57 -2.93
N CYS A 247 -27.95 22.31 -1.93
CA CYS A 247 -28.73 22.68 -0.74
C CYS A 247 -28.74 24.18 -0.42
N GLY A 248 -28.08 25.01 -1.22
CA GLY A 248 -28.03 26.47 -1.03
C GLY A 248 -27.20 26.92 0.19
N ALA A 249 -26.52 26.01 0.89
CA ALA A 249 -25.69 26.37 2.04
C ALA A 249 -24.52 27.28 1.61
N THR A 250 -24.26 28.34 2.37
CA THR A 250 -23.26 29.37 2.01
C THR A 250 -22.14 29.48 3.04
N GLY A 251 -20.97 29.95 2.61
CA GLY A 251 -19.87 30.33 3.51
C GLY A 251 -19.23 29.12 4.21
N PHE A 252 -19.20 29.12 5.55
CA PHE A 252 -18.53 28.10 6.38
C PHE A 252 -19.02 26.65 6.18
N ALA A 253 -20.16 26.46 5.51
CA ALA A 253 -20.68 25.16 5.16
C ALA A 253 -19.99 24.50 3.95
N ILE A 254 -19.03 25.19 3.31
CA ILE A 254 -18.29 24.69 2.15
C ILE A 254 -16.82 24.60 2.52
N LYS A 255 -16.26 23.40 2.47
CA LYS A 255 -14.85 23.12 2.73
C LYS A 255 -14.13 22.76 1.43
N GLU A 256 -12.95 23.32 1.22
CA GLU A 256 -12.06 22.85 0.16
C GLU A 256 -11.33 21.58 0.63
N VAL A 257 -11.40 20.52 -0.17
CA VAL A 257 -10.75 19.23 0.07
C VAL A 257 -9.95 18.87 -1.18
N GLU A 258 -8.81 18.22 -0.99
CA GLU A 258 -7.99 17.70 -2.10
C GLU A 258 -8.70 16.55 -2.80
N ASP A 259 -8.87 16.67 -4.11
CA ASP A 259 -9.42 15.64 -4.98
C ASP A 259 -8.33 14.65 -5.36
N LYS A 260 -8.25 13.56 -4.59
CA LYS A 260 -7.29 12.47 -4.84
C LYS A 260 -7.49 11.75 -6.17
N SER A 261 -8.63 11.96 -6.84
CA SER A 261 -8.88 11.41 -8.18
C SER A 261 -8.24 12.22 -9.31
N LYS A 262 -7.84 13.47 -9.05
CA LYS A 262 -7.31 14.39 -10.07
C LYS A 262 -5.96 14.99 -9.64
N ILE A 263 -4.89 14.34 -10.09
CA ILE A 263 -3.51 14.74 -9.79
C ILE A 263 -3.02 15.74 -10.84
N LEU A 264 -2.52 16.89 -10.38
CA LEU A 264 -2.00 17.97 -11.22
C LEU A 264 -0.50 17.77 -11.54
N SER A 265 0.29 17.29 -10.57
CA SER A 265 1.74 17.06 -10.74
C SER A 265 2.23 15.99 -9.77
N TYR A 266 3.27 15.23 -10.14
CA TYR A 266 3.80 14.11 -9.35
C TYR A 266 5.18 14.36 -8.71
N ILE A 267 5.86 15.48 -8.99
CA ILE A 267 7.25 15.70 -8.55
C ILE A 267 7.39 17.10 -7.92
N PRO A 268 8.01 17.24 -6.72
CA PRO A 268 8.58 16.21 -5.86
C PRO A 268 7.58 15.48 -4.93
N LYS A 269 6.32 15.93 -4.86
CA LYS A 269 5.20 15.24 -4.17
C LYS A 269 3.94 15.36 -5.02
N PRO A 270 3.00 14.40 -4.97
CA PRO A 270 1.74 14.49 -5.69
C PRO A 270 0.93 15.70 -5.21
N GLN A 271 0.64 16.62 -6.13
CA GLN A 271 -0.24 17.76 -5.93
C GLN A 271 -1.61 17.44 -6.53
N TYR A 272 -2.64 17.50 -5.70
CA TYR A 272 -4.02 17.19 -6.09
C TYR A 272 -4.80 18.47 -6.42
N ALA A 273 -5.77 18.37 -7.32
CA ALA A 273 -6.73 19.45 -7.55
C ALA A 273 -7.56 19.68 -6.27
N LYS A 274 -8.09 20.90 -6.08
CA LYS A 274 -9.00 21.20 -4.97
C LYS A 274 -10.45 21.09 -5.44
N LYS A 275 -11.32 20.47 -4.64
CA LYS A 275 -12.78 20.42 -4.83
C LYS A 275 -13.51 20.97 -3.61
N SER A 276 -14.70 21.51 -3.81
CA SER A 276 -15.54 22.05 -2.74
C SER A 276 -16.54 21.01 -2.26
N VAL A 277 -16.57 20.74 -0.96
CA VAL A 277 -17.50 19.79 -0.35
C VAL A 277 -18.43 20.53 0.61
N CYS A 278 -19.73 20.36 0.43
CA CYS A 278 -20.73 20.89 1.34
C CYS A 278 -20.82 20.02 2.60
N THR A 279 -20.58 20.59 3.78
CA THR A 279 -20.67 19.86 5.05
C THR A 279 -22.11 19.59 5.51
N LYS A 280 -23.10 20.21 4.87
CA LYS A 280 -24.52 20.01 5.20
C LYS A 280 -25.17 18.87 4.43
N CYS A 281 -24.84 18.71 3.15
CA CYS A 281 -25.45 17.69 2.29
C CYS A 281 -24.45 16.69 1.70
N GLY A 282 -23.14 16.85 1.95
CA GLY A 282 -22.10 15.98 1.41
C GLY A 282 -21.80 16.16 -0.08
N PHE A 283 -22.47 17.10 -0.75
CA PHE A 283 -22.31 17.31 -2.19
C PHE A 283 -20.94 17.90 -2.52
N GLU A 284 -20.24 17.29 -3.48
CA GLU A 284 -18.92 17.67 -3.95
C GLU A 284 -19.03 18.35 -5.33
N PHE A 285 -18.34 19.47 -5.53
CA PHE A 285 -18.37 20.26 -6.78
C PHE A 285 -17.12 21.14 -6.97
#